data_AF-A0A2I0XGU2-F1
#
_entry.id   AF-A0A2I0XGU2-F1
#
_cell.length_a   1.000
_cell.length_b   1.000
_cell.length_c   1.000
_cell.angle_alpha   90.00
_cell.angle_beta   90.00
_cell.angle_gamma   90.00
#
_symmetry.space_group_name_H-M   'P 1'
#
loop_
_entity.id
_entity.type
_entity.pdbx_description
1 polymer ?
#
loop_
_entity_poly.entity_id
_entity_poly.type
_entity_poly.pdbx_seq_one_letter_code
_entity_poly.pdbx_strand_id
1 'polypeptide(L)' 'MKEKHPEFVEKLEKHGLIYTRVLGTGDDPSSPIGRGWHSTFLTKDKNTAEERYINAVL' A
#
# COMPACT_ATOMS: atom_id res chain seq x y z
N MET A 1 7.39 20.44 10.47
CA MET A 1 6.74 20.44 9.14
C MET A 1 5.65 21.49 9.02
N LYS A 2 4.68 21.53 9.94
CA LYS A 2 3.59 22.53 9.93
C LYS A 2 4.09 23.98 9.95
N GLU A 3 5.15 24.30 10.71
CA GLU A 3 5.75 25.65 10.71
C GLU A 3 6.38 26.04 9.37
N LYS A 4 6.95 25.07 8.63
CA LYS A 4 7.64 25.33 7.35
C LYS A 4 6.71 25.25 6.14
N HIS A 5 5.65 24.42 6.22
CA HIS A 5 4.69 24.18 5.14
C HIS A 5 3.26 24.06 5.72
N PRO A 6 2.71 25.14 6.29
CA PRO A 6 1.44 25.08 7.03
C PRO A 6 0.27 24.63 6.18
N GLU A 7 0.13 25.18 4.97
CA GLU A 7 -0.96 24.84 4.05
C GLU A 7 -0.89 23.38 3.56
N PHE A 8 0.31 22.85 3.34
CA PHE A 8 0.49 21.45 2.95
C PHE A 8 0.03 20.51 4.06
N VAL A 9 0.43 20.80 5.30
CA VAL A 9 0.04 20.00 6.46
C VAL A 9 -1.48 20.09 6.70
N GLU A 10 -2.08 21.28 6.57
CA GLU A 10 -3.53 21.42 6.67
C GLU A 10 -4.27 20.60 5.60
N LYS A 11 -3.78 20.60 4.35
CA LYS A 11 -4.36 19.76 3.28
C LYS A 11 -4.20 18.27 3.57
N LEU A 12 -3.05 17.83 4.09
CA LEU A 12 -2.84 16.44 4.49
C LEU A 12 -3.78 16.02 5.62
N GLU A 13 -3.94 16.86 6.64
CA GLU A 13 -4.84 16.59 7.77
C GLU A 13 -6.31 16.51 7.28
N LYS A 14 -6.71 17.40 6.38
CA LYS A 14 -8.08 17.46 5.86
C LYS A 14 -8.43 16.34 4.88
N HIS A 15 -7.49 15.93 4.01
CA HIS A 15 -7.80 15.04 2.89
C HIS A 15 -7.10 13.67 2.97
N GLY A 16 -6.07 13.53 3.81
CA GLY A 16 -5.25 12.32 3.87
C GLY A 16 -4.41 12.11 2.61
N LEU A 17 -4.03 10.85 2.37
CA LEU A 17 -3.24 10.40 1.23
C LEU A 17 -3.85 9.12 0.66
N ILE A 18 -3.74 8.95 -0.66
CA ILE A 18 -4.08 7.71 -1.34
C ILE A 18 -2.78 7.05 -1.79
N TYR A 19 -2.55 5.81 -1.35
CA TYR A 19 -1.40 5.01 -1.77
C TYR A 19 -1.86 3.99 -2.80
N THR A 20 -1.28 4.04 -3.99
CA THR A 20 -1.46 3.01 -5.02
C THR A 20 -0.17 2.21 -5.15
N ARG A 21 -0.27 0.87 -5.05
CA ARG A 21 0.85 -0.04 -5.29
C ARG A 21 0.45 -1.10 -6.30
N VAL A 22 1.35 -1.36 -7.25
CA VAL A 22 1.21 -2.45 -8.21
C VAL A 22 2.12 -3.57 -7.75
N LEU A 23 1.53 -4.71 -7.39
CA LEU A 23 2.27 -5.89 -6.92
C LEU A 23 2.26 -6.95 -8.02
N GLY A 24 3.44 -7.42 -8.42
CA GLY A 24 3.57 -8.56 -9.32
C GLY A 24 3.11 -9.87 -8.66
N THR A 25 3.03 -10.95 -9.44
CA THR A 25 2.65 -12.27 -8.90
C THR A 25 3.70 -12.82 -7.94
N GLY A 26 4.98 -12.71 -8.29
CA GLY A 26 6.11 -13.12 -7.45
C GLY A 26 6.95 -11.94 -6.99
N ASP A 27 8.02 -12.25 -6.25
CA ASP A 27 8.95 -11.24 -5.76
C ASP A 27 9.99 -10.87 -6.83
N ASP A 28 10.31 -9.58 -6.92
CA ASP A 28 11.36 -9.02 -7.76
C ASP A 28 12.47 -8.42 -6.87
N PRO A 29 13.64 -9.07 -6.75
CA PRO A 29 14.73 -8.58 -5.91
C PRO A 29 15.42 -7.33 -6.47
N SER A 30 15.17 -6.96 -7.72
CA SER A 30 15.74 -5.74 -8.34
C SER A 30 14.95 -4.47 -7.99
N SER A 31 13.71 -4.62 -7.49
CA SER A 31 12.83 -3.51 -7.14
C SER A 31 12.81 -3.27 -5.62
N PRO A 32 12.93 -2.01 -5.14
CA PRO A 32 12.89 -1.69 -3.71
C PRO A 32 11.55 -2.03 -3.05
N ILE A 33 10.49 -2.19 -3.84
CA ILE A 33 9.15 -2.60 -3.42
C ILE A 33 8.69 -3.84 -4.16
N GLY A 34 9.63 -4.67 -4.63
CA GLY A 34 9.37 -5.80 -5.51
C GLY A 34 8.64 -6.98 -4.87
N ARG A 35 8.18 -6.89 -3.61
CA ARG A 35 7.38 -7.96 -3.01
C ARG A 35 6.07 -8.14 -3.77
N GLY A 36 5.82 -9.35 -4.26
CA GLY A 36 4.61 -9.69 -5.00
C GLY A 36 3.39 -9.91 -4.10
N TRP A 37 2.21 -10.03 -4.71
CA TRP A 37 0.96 -10.24 -3.96
C TRP A 37 0.92 -11.62 -3.28
N HIS A 38 1.58 -12.65 -3.85
CA HIS A 38 1.70 -13.95 -3.19
C HIS A 38 2.41 -13.86 -1.83
N SER A 39 3.55 -13.17 -1.78
CA SER A 39 4.33 -12.99 -0.56
C SER A 39 3.73 -11.93 0.37
N THR A 40 2.98 -10.97 -0.18
CA THR A 40 2.29 -9.93 0.60
C THR A 40 1.09 -10.50 1.36
N PHE A 41 0.27 -11.30 0.69
CA PHE A 41 -0.95 -11.87 1.26
C PHE A 41 -0.81 -13.34 1.65
N LEU A 42 0.39 -13.92 1.53
CA LEU A 42 0.72 -15.30 1.93
C LEU A 42 -0.23 -16.36 1.35
N THR A 43 -0.60 -16.21 0.07
CA THR A 43 -1.50 -17.11 -0.64
C THR A 43 -1.26 -17.05 -2.15
N LYS A 44 -1.66 -18.10 -2.87
CA LYS A 44 -1.72 -18.10 -4.35
C LYS A 44 -3.16 -18.06 -4.88
N ASP A 45 -4.14 -18.07 -3.98
CA ASP A 45 -5.55 -17.92 -4.32
C ASP A 45 -5.95 -16.45 -4.30
N LYS A 46 -6.56 -15.97 -5.40
CA LYS A 46 -6.91 -14.55 -5.57
C LYS A 46 -7.99 -14.11 -4.59
N ASN A 47 -9.02 -14.93 -4.39
CA ASN A 47 -10.14 -14.59 -3.49
C ASN A 47 -9.64 -14.43 -2.05
N THR A 48 -8.79 -15.36 -1.60
CA THR A 48 -8.14 -15.29 -0.28
C THR A 48 -7.24 -14.06 -0.15
N ALA A 49 -6.53 -13.66 -1.21
CA ALA A 49 -5.69 -12.46 -1.19
C ALA A 49 -6.53 -11.19 -1.03
N GLU A 50 -7.63 -11.09 -1.78
CA GLU A 50 -8.57 -9.97 -1.70
C GLU A 50 -9.24 -9.90 -0.31
N GLU A 51 -9.68 -11.03 0.24
CA GLU A 51 -10.23 -11.09 1.60
C GLU A 51 -9.21 -10.59 2.65
N ARG A 52 -7.97 -11.06 2.57
CA ARG A 52 -6.90 -10.63 3.49
C ARG A 52 -6.56 -9.14 3.32
N TYR A 53 -6.60 -8.61 2.10
CA TYR A 53 -6.43 -7.18 1.86
C TYR A 53 -7.54 -6.37 2.53
N ILE A 54 -8.80 -6.75 2.34
CA ILE A 54 -9.94 -6.07 2.93
C ILE A 54 -9.86 -6.09 4.47
N ASN A 55 -9.53 -7.25 5.06
CA ASN A 55 -9.39 -7.41 6.52
C ASN A 55 -8.17 -6.68 7.12
N ALA A 56 -7.18 -6.31 6.30
CA ALA A 56 -6.01 -5.56 6.76
C ALA A 56 -6.19 -4.04 6.65
N VAL A 57 -7.21 -3.58 5.91
CA VAL A 57 -7.43 -2.16 5.58
C VAL A 57 -8.66 -1.59 6.31
N LEU A 58 -9.57 -2.44 6.78
CA LEU A 58 -10.70 -2.11 7.66
C LEU A 58 -10.38 -2.48 9.11
#